data_AF-A0ABD1DCM2-F1
#
_entry.id   AF-A0ABD1DCM2-F1
#
_cell.length_a   1.000
_cell.length_b   1.000
_cell.length_c   1.000
_cell.angle_alpha   90.00
_cell.angle_beta   90.00
_cell.angle_gamma   90.00
#
_symmetry.space_group_name_H-M   'P 1'
#
loop_
_entity.id
_entity.type
_entity.pdbx_description
1 polymer ?
#
loop_
_entity_poly.entity_id
_entity_poly.type
_entity_poly.pdbx_seq_one_letter_code
_entity_poly.pdbx_strand_id
1 'polypeptide(L)' 'MLKLFRDYLFHTVTEDGRPWLNQSHIVQCLNKLDAGTLEKVQLMSRDEQSVLVVTYAELKHCLEQAFSELVAAATSV' A
#
# COMPACT_ATOMS: atom_id res chain seq x y z
N MET A 1 8.23 -0.29 -0.13
CA MET A 1 6.98 -0.63 -0.83
C MET A 1 5.73 -0.30 0.00
N LEU A 2 5.51 -0.94 1.16
CA LEU A 2 4.30 -0.72 1.98
C LEU A 2 4.04 0.73 2.39
N LYS A 3 5.09 1.53 2.65
CA LYS A 3 4.98 2.97 2.91
C LYS A 3 4.35 3.74 1.74
N LEU A 4 4.74 3.41 0.50
CA LEU A 4 4.19 4.05 -0.69
C LEU A 4 2.73 3.64 -0.90
N PHE A 5 2.38 2.38 -0.61
CA PHE A 5 0.99 1.92 -0.65
C PHE A 5 0.11 2.64 0.38
N ARG A 6 0.59 2.85 1.60
CA ARG A 6 -0.09 3.68 2.59
C ARG A 6 -0.27 5.13 2.11
N ASP A 7 0.76 5.71 1.49
CA ASP A 7 0.65 7.07 0.95
C ASP A 7 -0.37 7.12 -0.21
N TYR A 8 -0.41 6.10 -1.07
CA TYR A 8 -1.43 5.95 -2.13
C TYR A 8 -2.87 5.94 -1.58
N LEU A 9 -3.12 5.26 -0.45
CA LEU A 9 -4.46 5.17 0.15
C LEU A 9 -4.92 6.45 0.87
N PHE A 10 -4.01 7.09 1.59
CA PHE A 10 -4.36 8.08 2.62
C PHE A 10 -3.80 9.48 2.37
N HIS A 11 -2.93 9.64 1.37
CA HIS A 11 -2.28 10.92 1.04
C HIS A 11 -2.58 11.38 -0.39
N THR A 12 -3.70 10.94 -0.97
CA THR A 12 -4.16 11.50 -2.25
C THR A 12 -4.55 12.96 -2.05
N VAL A 13 -4.25 13.79 -3.05
CA VAL A 13 -4.66 15.20 -3.11
C VAL A 13 -5.46 15.47 -4.37
N THR A 14 -6.37 16.44 -4.33
CA THR A 14 -7.01 17.01 -5.52
C THR A 14 -6.00 17.84 -6.33
N GLU A 15 -6.38 18.22 -7.55
CA GLU A 15 -5.54 19.07 -8.43
C GLU A 15 -5.16 20.41 -7.78
N ASP A 16 -6.01 20.95 -6.91
CA ASP A 16 -5.74 22.17 -6.13
C ASP A 16 -5.02 21.91 -4.79
N GLY A 17 -4.48 20.71 -4.60
CA GLY A 17 -3.62 20.34 -3.48
C GLY A 17 -4.35 20.05 -2.17
N ARG A 18 -5.68 19.95 -2.17
CA ARG A 18 -6.44 19.63 -0.94
C ARG A 18 -6.39 18.12 -0.66
N PRO A 19 -6.27 17.71 0.61
CA PRO A 19 -6.37 16.29 0.97
C PRO A 19 -7.69 15.69 0.47
N TRP A 20 -7.59 14.58 -0.25
CA TRP A 20 -8.73 13.85 -0.77
C TRP A 20 -8.74 12.44 -0.20
N LEU A 21 -9.76 12.13 0.61
CA LEU A 21 -9.93 10.81 1.21
C LEU A 21 -11.20 10.15 0.65
N ASN A 22 -11.00 9.20 -0.26
CA ASN A 22 -12.09 8.41 -0.83
C ASN A 22 -12.23 7.07 -0.09
N GLN A 23 -13.27 6.93 0.73
CA GLN A 23 -13.51 5.70 1.49
C GLN A 23 -13.77 4.48 0.59
N SER A 24 -14.48 4.64 -0.52
CA SER A 24 -14.71 3.54 -1.47
C SER A 24 -13.41 3.06 -2.09
N HIS A 25 -12.50 3.98 -2.42
CA HIS A 25 -11.18 3.65 -2.96
C HIS A 25 -10.38 2.83 -1.93
N ILE A 26 -10.33 3.29 -0.67
CA ILE A 26 -9.60 2.61 0.40
C ILE A 26 -10.10 1.17 0.57
N VAL A 27 -11.42 0.99 0.70
CA VAL A 27 -12.01 -0.34 0.89
C VAL A 27 -11.71 -1.26 -0.32
N GLN A 28 -11.84 -0.75 -1.55
CA GLN A 28 -11.52 -1.54 -2.74
C GLN A 28 -10.05 -1.97 -2.78
N CYS A 29 -9.12 -1.07 -2.47
CA CYS A 29 -7.70 -1.39 -2.47
C CYS A 29 -7.32 -2.35 -1.35
N LEU A 30 -7.90 -2.22 -0.15
CA LEU A 30 -7.70 -3.17 0.94
C LEU A 30 -8.27 -4.55 0.62
N ASN A 31 -9.44 -4.63 -0.03
CA ASN A 31 -10.00 -5.90 -0.50
C ASN A 31 -9.09 -6.57 -1.54
N LYS A 32 -8.52 -5.80 -2.48
CA LYS A 32 -7.58 -6.32 -3.49
C LYS A 32 -6.27 -6.79 -2.87
N LEU A 33 -5.78 -6.06 -1.86
CA LEU A 33 -4.60 -6.44 -1.07
C LEU A 33 -4.85 -7.75 -0.33
N ASP A 34 -5.96 -7.86 0.42
CA ASP A 34 -6.32 -9.05 1.17
C ASP A 34 -6.50 -10.27 0.25
N ALA A 35 -7.17 -10.09 -0.89
CA ALA A 35 -7.32 -11.13 -1.89
C ALA A 35 -6.00 -11.48 -2.62
N GLY A 36 -4.96 -10.65 -2.55
CA GLY A 36 -3.69 -10.87 -3.23
C GLY A 36 -3.83 -10.92 -4.75
N THR A 37 -4.61 -10.01 -5.34
CA THR A 37 -4.91 -10.06 -6.78
C THR A 37 -3.69 -9.77 -7.67
N LEU A 38 -3.71 -10.26 -8.91
CA LEU A 38 -2.69 -9.95 -9.94
C LEU A 38 -2.88 -8.56 -10.58
N GLU A 39 -3.87 -7.80 -10.14
CA GLU A 39 -4.08 -6.43 -10.59
C GLU A 39 -2.86 -5.58 -10.20
N LYS A 40 -2.39 -4.76 -11.14
CA LYS A 40 -1.27 -3.85 -10.92
C LYS A 40 -1.76 -2.51 -10.39
N VAL A 41 -1.02 -1.96 -9.43
CA VAL A 41 -1.18 -0.61 -8.90
C VAL A 41 0.12 0.17 -9.08
N GLN A 42 -0.01 1.45 -9.41
CA GLN A 42 1.10 2.38 -9.54
C GLN A 42 1.26 3.17 -8.24
N LEU A 43 2.44 3.10 -7.65
CA LEU A 43 2.81 3.82 -6.43
C LEU A 43 3.85 4.88 -6.77
N MET A 44 3.69 6.09 -6.25
CA MET A 44 4.59 7.21 -6.51
C MET A 44 5.28 7.65 -5.21
N SER A 45 6.55 8.02 -5.30
CA SER A 45 7.26 8.68 -4.20
C SER A 45 6.71 10.08 -3.95
N ARG A 46 6.88 10.59 -2.73
CA ARG A 46 6.36 11.92 -2.35
C ARG A 46 7.02 13.09 -3.09
N ASP A 47 8.23 12.89 -3.59
CA ASP A 47 8.97 13.85 -4.42
C ASP A 47 8.61 13.73 -5.92
N GLU A 48 7.68 12.82 -6.26
CA GLU A 48 7.21 12.53 -7.62
C GLU A 48 8.29 12.05 -8.59
N GLN A 49 9.50 11.72 -8.09
CA GLN A 49 10.63 11.32 -8.94
C GLN A 49 10.66 9.82 -9.25
N SER A 50 9.98 9.01 -8.44
CA SER A 50 10.02 7.55 -8.56
C SER A 50 8.63 6.96 -8.67
N VAL A 51 8.46 6.09 -9.65
CA VAL A 51 7.24 5.32 -9.87
C VAL A 51 7.55 3.84 -9.73
N LEU A 52 6.74 3.15 -8.94
CA LEU A 52 6.82 1.71 -8.71
C LEU A 52 5.50 1.07 -9.12
N VAL A 53 5.54 0.15 -10.09
CA VAL A 53 4.37 -0.63 -10.50
C VAL A 53 4.48 -2.02 -9.89
N VAL A 54 3.50 -2.41 -9.09
CA VAL A 54 3.47 -3.69 -8.36
C VAL A 54 2.07 -4.29 -8.42
N THR A 55 1.97 -5.60 -8.24
CA THR A 55 0.70 -6.29 -8.05
C THR A 55 0.25 -6.23 -6.58
N TYR A 56 -1.05 -6.37 -6.33
CA TYR A 56 -1.56 -6.54 -4.96
C TYR A 56 -1.04 -7.84 -4.32
N ALA A 57 -0.76 -8.89 -5.12
CA ALA A 57 -0.09 -10.11 -4.66
C ALA A 57 1.31 -9.83 -4.06
N GLU A 58 2.14 -9.04 -4.74
CA GLU A 58 3.47 -8.64 -4.23
C GLU A 58 3.36 -7.78 -2.97
N LEU A 59 2.38 -6.88 -2.92
CA LEU A 59 2.11 -6.07 -1.73
C LEU A 59 1.68 -6.92 -0.54
N LYS A 60 0.79 -7.91 -0.76
CA LYS A 60 0.35 -8.86 0.27
C LYS A 60 1.53 -9.65 0.80
N HIS A 61 2.36 -10.20 -0.09
CA HIS A 61 3.56 -10.93 0.30
C HIS A 61 4.51 -10.07 1.16
N CYS A 62 4.76 -8.82 0.76
CA CYS A 62 5.57 -7.90 1.56
C CYS A 62 4.96 -7.63 2.95
N LEU A 63 3.64 -7.50 3.04
CA LEU A 63 2.94 -7.27 4.30
C LEU A 63 3.02 -8.49 5.23
N GLU A 64 2.74 -9.68 4.70
CA GLU A 64 2.80 -10.94 5.46
C GLU A 64 4.22 -11.22 5.95
N GLN A 65 5.23 -11.00 5.11
CA GLN A 65 6.63 -11.17 5.50
C GLN A 65 7.01 -10.21 6.62
N ALA A 66 6.76 -8.90 6.43
CA ALA A 66 7.09 -7.88 7.45
C ALA A 66 6.37 -8.13 8.77
N PHE A 67 5.10 -8.56 8.72
CA PHE A 67 4.35 -8.91 9.91
C PHE A 67 4.89 -10.16 10.60
N SER A 68 5.24 -11.20 9.83
CA SER A 68 5.83 -12.44 10.36
C SER A 68 7.17 -12.18 11.05
N GLU A 69 8.02 -11.33 10.48
CA GLU A 69 9.28 -10.89 11.10
C GLU A 69 9.05 -10.21 12.46
N LEU A 70 8.03 -9.33 12.55
CA LEU A 70 7.65 -8.67 13.81
C LEU A 70 7.13 -9.66 14.86
N VAL A 71 6.27 -10.61 14.46
CA VAL A 71 5.74 -11.64 15.37
C VAL A 71 6.86 -12.56 15.86
N ALA A 72 7.77 -12.98 14.98
CA ALA A 72 8.93 -13.78 15.36
C ALA A 72 9.79 -13.03 16.39
N ALA A 73 10.12 -11.76 16.14
CA ALA A 73 10.91 -10.95 17.07
C ALA A 73 10.24 -10.78 18.44
N ALA A 74 8.90 -10.64 18.48
CA ALA A 74 8.15 -10.49 19.73
C ALA A 74 8.02 -11.79 20.54
N THR A 75 8.02 -12.95 19.87
CA THR A 75 7.88 -14.28 20.49
C THR A 75 9.21 -14.95 20.84
N SER A 76 10.34 -14.40 20.36
CA SER A 76 11.70 -14.89 20.65
C SER A 76 12.20 -14.50 22.06
N VAL A 77 11.30 -14.09 22.95
CA VAL A 77 11.55 -13.64 24.33
C VAL A 77 10.91 -14.59 25.32
#